data_AF-A0A511DD96-F1
#
_entry.id   AF-A0A511DD96-F1
#
_cell.length_a   1.000
_cell.length_b   1.000
_cell.length_c   1.000
_cell.angle_alpha   90.00
_cell.angle_beta   90.00
_cell.angle_gamma   90.00
#
_symmetry.space_group_name_H-M   'P 1'
#
loop_
_entity.id
_entity.type
_entity.pdbx_description
1 polymer ?
#
loop_
_entity_poly.entity_id
_entity_poly.type
_entity_poly.pdbx_seq_one_letter_code
_entity_poly.pdbx_strand_id
1 'polypeptide(L)'
;MTTPEPEVAADQLDEAARLLGSYAGELREAWASLRALVADVAADWSDPTGTSWVDRADLLRRDLERHADDAADLAARATRAAADVTRTAADPAAGPVPAGPIQAGPVLAGTDGRRVLPGAGMRIATLPER
;
A
#
# COMPACT_ATOMS: atom_id res chain seq x y z
N MET A 1 -1.09 -6.81 22.58
CA MET A 1 -0.52 -5.76 21.70
C MET A 1 -1.15 -4.45 22.12
N THR A 2 -0.36 -3.52 22.63
CA THR A 2 -0.78 -2.17 22.97
C THR A 2 -0.81 -1.32 21.71
N THR A 3 -1.93 -0.64 21.45
CA THR A 3 -2.03 0.33 20.35
C THR A 3 -1.06 1.48 20.63
N PRO A 4 -0.22 1.90 19.66
CA PRO A 4 0.67 3.04 19.85
C PRO A 4 -0.13 4.31 20.14
N GLU A 5 0.47 5.21 20.92
CA GLU A 5 -0.06 6.56 21.11
C GLU A 5 -0.13 7.29 19.77
N PRO A 6 -1.13 8.16 19.54
CA PRO A 6 -1.41 8.75 18.23
C PRO A 6 -0.22 9.55 17.67
N GLU A 7 0.55 10.22 18.53
CA GLU A 7 1.77 10.92 18.13
C GLU A 7 2.83 9.95 17.59
N VAL A 8 3.06 8.84 18.29
CA VAL A 8 3.98 7.78 17.85
C VAL A 8 3.53 7.14 16.53
N ALA A 9 2.21 6.96 16.35
CA ALA A 9 1.67 6.41 15.11
C ALA A 9 1.82 7.37 13.93
N ALA A 10 1.62 8.68 14.14
CA ALA A 10 1.82 9.70 13.11
C ALA A 10 3.29 9.80 12.70
N ASP A 11 4.21 9.83 13.66
CA ASP A 11 5.65 9.86 13.40
C ASP A 11 6.13 8.64 12.59
N GLN A 12 5.62 7.45 12.91
CA GLN A 12 5.93 6.23 12.17
C GLN A 12 5.42 6.28 10.72
N LEU A 13 4.24 6.86 10.49
CA LEU A 13 3.66 7.01 9.15
C LEU A 13 4.42 8.07 8.33
N ASP A 14 4.84 9.16 8.94
CA ASP A 14 5.67 10.18 8.29
C ASP A 14 7.06 9.63 7.92
N GLU A 15 7.68 8.85 8.81
CA GLU A 15 8.94 8.20 8.52
C GLU A 15 8.80 7.15 7.40
N ALA A 16 7.72 6.36 7.41
CA ALA A 16 7.42 5.43 6.33
C ALA A 16 7.22 6.16 5.00
N ALA A 17 6.48 7.27 4.99
CA ALA A 17 6.26 8.09 3.81
C ALA A 17 7.58 8.64 3.26
N ARG A 18 8.47 9.13 4.14
CA ARG A 18 9.79 9.65 3.77
C ARG A 18 10.66 8.56 3.13
N LEU A 19 10.72 7.38 3.73
CA LEU A 19 11.52 6.25 3.22
C LEU A 19 10.99 5.78 1.85
N LEU A 20 9.67 5.62 1.71
CA LEU A 20 9.03 5.24 0.46
C LEU A 20 9.22 6.30 -0.63
N GLY A 21 9.14 7.57 -0.28
CA GLY A 21 9.41 8.68 -1.19
C GLY A 21 10.86 8.70 -1.68
N SER A 22 11.83 8.49 -0.78
CA SER A 22 13.26 8.37 -1.13
C SER A 22 13.49 7.19 -2.08
N TYR A 23 12.95 6.02 -1.73
CA TYR A 23 13.08 4.81 -2.55
C TYR A 23 12.47 4.96 -3.94
N ALA A 24 11.28 5.59 -4.04
CA ALA A 24 10.68 5.90 -5.33
C ALA A 24 11.54 6.89 -6.16
N GLY A 25 12.19 7.85 -5.51
CA GLY A 25 13.15 8.76 -6.13
C GLY A 25 14.36 8.02 -6.70
N GLU A 26 15.01 7.20 -5.88
CA GLU A 26 16.18 6.38 -6.28
C GLU A 26 15.85 5.45 -7.45
N LEU A 27 14.67 4.81 -7.44
CA LEU A 27 14.20 3.98 -8.55
C LEU A 27 14.06 4.78 -9.84
N ARG A 28 13.53 6.01 -9.78
CA ARG A 28 13.39 6.88 -10.96
C ARG A 28 14.74 7.33 -11.52
N GLU A 29 15.71 7.65 -10.66
CA GLU A 29 17.06 8.03 -11.09
C GLU A 29 17.84 6.86 -11.70
N ALA A 30 17.80 5.69 -11.04
CA ALA A 30 18.39 4.47 -11.56
C ALA A 30 17.75 4.10 -12.92
N TRP A 31 16.44 4.28 -13.04
CA TRP A 31 15.72 4.05 -14.29
C TRP A 31 16.14 5.01 -15.41
N ALA A 32 16.26 6.31 -15.12
CA ALA A 32 16.72 7.29 -16.10
C ALA A 32 18.12 6.94 -16.66
N SER A 33 18.99 6.42 -15.79
CA SER A 33 20.34 5.97 -16.15
C SER A 33 20.30 4.70 -17.02
N LEU A 34 19.46 3.73 -16.65
CA LEU A 34 19.28 2.51 -17.44
C LEU A 34 18.71 2.80 -18.84
N ARG A 35 17.78 3.76 -18.95
CA ARG A 35 17.21 4.18 -20.24
C ARG A 35 18.27 4.75 -21.18
N ALA A 36 19.18 5.56 -20.66
CA ALA A 36 20.29 6.10 -21.43
C ALA A 36 21.19 4.96 -21.95
N LEU A 37 21.57 4.03 -21.07
CA LEU A 37 22.38 2.87 -21.45
C LEU A 37 21.71 1.98 -22.51
N VAL A 38 20.40 1.71 -22.38
CA VAL A 38 19.66 0.92 -23.36
C VAL A 38 19.63 1.61 -24.73
N ALA A 39 19.48 2.95 -24.75
CA ALA A 39 19.52 3.71 -25.99
C ALA A 39 20.90 3.65 -26.66
N ASP A 40 21.98 3.72 -25.87
CA ASP A 40 23.35 3.58 -26.38
C ASP A 40 23.57 2.17 -26.97
N VAL A 41 23.15 1.12 -26.26
CA VAL A 41 23.24 -0.27 -26.75
C VAL A 41 22.41 -0.48 -28.03
N ALA A 42 21.22 0.12 -28.11
CA ALA A 42 20.38 0.04 -29.30
C ALA A 42 21.02 0.70 -30.53
N ALA A 43 21.76 1.79 -30.32
CA ALA A 43 22.50 2.47 -31.39
C ALA A 43 23.70 1.64 -31.86
N ASP A 44 24.42 1.01 -30.93
CA ASP A 44 25.61 0.22 -31.23
C ASP A 44 25.29 -1.18 -31.77
N TRP A 45 24.13 -1.74 -31.43
CA TRP A 45 23.76 -3.12 -31.75
C TRP A 45 22.41 -3.21 -32.48
N SER A 46 22.39 -2.74 -33.72
CA SER A 46 21.18 -2.69 -34.58
C SER A 46 20.77 -4.04 -35.19
N ASP A 47 21.42 -5.14 -34.81
CA ASP A 47 21.06 -6.46 -35.31
C ASP A 47 19.77 -6.99 -34.63
N PRO A 48 19.17 -8.09 -35.13
CA PRO A 48 17.97 -8.66 -34.51
C PRO A 48 18.16 -9.09 -33.05
N THR A 49 19.40 -9.41 -32.65
CA THR A 49 19.72 -9.81 -31.28
C THR A 49 19.66 -8.61 -30.34
N GLY A 50 20.27 -7.49 -30.72
CA GLY A 50 20.21 -6.23 -30.00
C GLY A 50 18.79 -5.69 -29.91
N THR A 51 18.00 -5.79 -30.99
CA THR A 51 16.58 -5.43 -30.98
C THR A 51 15.79 -6.25 -29.95
N SER A 52 15.99 -7.58 -29.91
CA SER A 52 15.34 -8.45 -28.92
C SER A 52 15.75 -8.15 -27.48
N TRP A 53 16.99 -7.69 -27.27
CA TRP A 53 17.46 -7.28 -25.94
C TRP A 53 16.82 -5.97 -25.50
N VAL A 54 16.72 -4.98 -26.39
CA VAL A 54 16.02 -3.71 -26.15
C VAL A 54 14.56 -3.97 -25.78
N ASP A 55 13.86 -4.84 -26.50
CA ASP A 55 12.47 -5.21 -26.18
C ASP A 55 12.32 -5.78 -24.76
N ARG A 56 13.25 -6.64 -24.33
CA ARG A 56 13.26 -7.21 -22.97
C ARG A 56 13.57 -6.15 -21.91
N ALA A 57 14.50 -5.24 -22.19
CA ALA A 57 14.79 -4.11 -21.32
C ALA A 57 13.54 -3.20 -21.17
N ASP A 58 12.76 -3.05 -22.23
CA ASP A 58 11.54 -2.25 -22.24
C ASP A 58 10.38 -2.90 -21.47
N LEU A 59 10.38 -4.22 -21.30
CA LEU A 59 9.47 -4.92 -20.37
C LEU A 59 9.86 -4.67 -18.91
N LEU A 60 11.14 -4.84 -18.58
CA LEU A 60 11.66 -4.57 -17.23
C LEU A 60 11.43 -3.12 -16.82
N ARG A 61 11.57 -2.19 -17.77
CA ARG A 61 11.23 -0.78 -17.59
C ARG A 61 9.81 -0.59 -17.05
N ARG A 62 8.81 -1.18 -17.71
CA ARG A 62 7.40 -0.97 -17.36
C ARG A 62 7.07 -1.49 -15.97
N ASP A 63 7.69 -2.59 -15.56
CA ASP A 63 7.53 -3.13 -14.21
C ASP A 63 8.20 -2.24 -13.16
N LEU A 64 9.39 -1.74 -13.42
CA LEU A 64 10.08 -0.82 -12.50
C LEU A 64 9.36 0.52 -12.38
N GLU A 65 8.85 1.08 -13.48
CA GLU A 65 8.01 2.29 -13.48
C GLU A 65 6.76 2.08 -12.62
N ARG A 66 6.08 0.94 -12.77
CA ARG A 66 4.93 0.57 -11.93
C ARG A 66 5.31 0.51 -10.45
N HIS A 67 6.43 -0.12 -10.10
CA HIS A 67 6.88 -0.21 -8.70
C HIS A 67 7.24 1.16 -8.11
N ALA A 68 7.86 2.05 -8.88
CA ALA A 68 8.16 3.41 -8.45
C ALA A 68 6.88 4.22 -8.18
N ASP A 69 5.87 4.06 -9.03
CA ASP A 69 4.56 4.71 -8.85
C ASP A 69 3.77 4.13 -7.67
N ASP A 70 3.78 2.82 -7.47
CA ASP A 70 3.18 2.17 -6.30
C ASP A 70 3.84 2.64 -4.99
N ALA A 71 5.17 2.75 -4.97
CA ALA A 71 5.91 3.27 -3.82
C ALA A 71 5.55 4.74 -3.52
N ALA A 72 5.42 5.57 -4.57
CA ALA A 72 5.03 6.97 -4.43
C ALA A 72 3.57 7.12 -3.95
N ASP A 73 2.64 6.29 -4.44
CA ASP A 73 1.25 6.28 -3.96
C ASP A 73 1.18 5.84 -2.50
N LEU A 74 1.95 4.81 -2.11
CA LEU A 74 2.02 4.37 -0.72
C LEU A 74 2.57 5.46 0.20
N ALA A 75 3.61 6.19 -0.22
CA ALA A 75 4.13 7.34 0.50
C ALA A 75 3.04 8.41 0.70
N ALA A 76 2.31 8.77 -0.36
CA ALA A 76 1.24 9.76 -0.29
C ALA A 76 0.07 9.32 0.62
N ARG A 77 -0.26 8.03 0.63
CA ARG A 77 -1.26 7.45 1.55
C ARG A 77 -0.77 7.51 3.00
N ALA A 78 0.49 7.19 3.26
CA ALA A 78 1.07 7.26 4.58
C ALA A 78 1.05 8.70 5.15
N THR A 79 1.45 9.71 4.35
CA THR A 79 1.35 11.12 4.74
C THR A 79 -0.09 11.55 5.06
N ARG A 80 -1.07 11.13 4.25
CA ARG A 80 -2.49 11.42 4.54
C ARG A 80 -2.95 10.77 5.85
N ALA A 81 -2.56 9.52 6.07
CA ALA A 81 -2.89 8.80 7.30
C ALA A 81 -2.27 9.46 8.54
N ALA A 82 -1.01 9.91 8.46
CA ALA A 82 -0.35 10.65 9.55
C ALA A 82 -1.14 11.92 9.90
N ALA A 83 -1.49 12.73 8.89
CA ALA A 83 -2.27 13.95 9.08
C ALA A 83 -3.66 13.70 9.69
N ASP A 84 -4.31 12.60 9.30
CA ASP A 84 -5.61 12.20 9.86
C ASP A 84 -5.50 11.76 11.33
N VAL A 85 -4.44 11.05 11.71
CA VAL A 85 -4.16 10.67 13.10
C VAL A 85 -3.95 11.91 13.97
N THR A 86 -3.10 12.85 13.54
CA THR A 86 -2.85 14.10 14.26
C THR A 86 -4.12 14.94 14.42
N ARG A 87 -4.94 15.04 13.36
CA ARG A 87 -6.21 15.79 13.40
C ARG A 87 -7.20 15.17 14.38
N THR A 88 -7.32 13.85 14.38
CA THR A 88 -8.25 13.11 15.26
C THR A 88 -7.81 13.21 16.72
N ALA A 89 -6.50 13.24 16.99
CA ALA A 89 -5.98 13.42 18.34
C ALA A 89 -6.18 14.86 18.88
N ALA A 90 -6.17 15.87 18.01
CA ALA A 90 -6.30 17.28 18.39
C ALA A 90 -7.75 17.76 18.64
N ASP A 91 -8.76 17.03 18.17
CA ASP A 91 -10.19 17.36 18.37
C ASP A 91 -10.92 16.27 19.17
N PRO A 92 -11.03 16.40 20.51
CA PRO A 92 -11.77 15.44 21.34
C PRO A 92 -13.30 15.53 21.15
N ALA A 93 -13.82 16.55 20.45
CA ALA A 93 -15.25 16.68 20.13
C ALA A 93 -15.62 16.04 18.78
N ALA A 94 -14.63 15.83 17.90
CA ALA A 94 -14.74 14.88 16.80
C ALA A 94 -14.72 13.47 17.40
N GLY A 95 -15.91 12.97 17.77
CA GLY A 95 -16.08 11.58 18.22
C GLY A 95 -15.36 10.59 17.29
N PRO A 96 -14.98 9.40 17.79
CA PRO A 96 -14.10 8.46 17.09
C PRO A 96 -14.51 8.33 15.63
N VAL A 97 -13.60 8.68 14.71
CA VAL A 97 -13.79 8.41 13.28
C VAL A 97 -14.14 6.93 13.20
N PRO A 98 -15.32 6.55 12.67
CA PRO A 98 -15.64 5.16 12.57
C PRO A 98 -14.54 4.54 11.72
N ALA A 99 -13.76 3.65 12.32
CA ALA A 99 -12.98 2.66 11.61
C ALA A 99 -14.00 1.78 10.88
N GLY A 100 -14.53 2.31 9.78
CA GLY A 100 -15.27 1.53 8.81
C GLY A 100 -14.35 0.37 8.42
N PRO A 101 -14.90 -0.84 8.26
CA PRO A 101 -14.07 -1.96 7.88
C PRO A 101 -13.33 -1.59 6.60
N ILE A 102 -12.01 -1.82 6.58
CA ILE A 102 -11.22 -1.85 5.35
C ILE A 102 -12.02 -2.74 4.39
N GLN A 103 -12.64 -2.14 3.38
CA GLN A 103 -13.37 -2.88 2.35
C GLN A 103 -12.37 -3.63 1.50
N ALA A 104 -11.91 -4.77 2.02
CA ALA A 104 -11.19 -5.77 1.26
C ALA A 104 -12.21 -6.69 0.59
N GLY A 105 -12.45 -6.46 -0.70
CA GLY A 105 -13.00 -7.44 -1.63
C GLY A 105 -14.51 -7.44 -1.88
N PRO A 106 -14.96 -8.10 -2.95
CA PRO A 106 -16.35 -8.11 -3.39
C PRO A 106 -17.26 -8.79 -2.36
N VAL A 107 -18.35 -8.12 -1.99
CA VAL A 107 -19.35 -8.65 -1.07
C VAL A 107 -20.27 -9.62 -1.83
N LEU A 108 -20.20 -10.91 -1.50
CA LEU A 108 -21.22 -11.87 -1.90
C LEU A 108 -22.49 -11.60 -1.08
N ALA A 109 -23.56 -11.17 -1.75
CA ALA A 109 -24.86 -10.96 -1.11
C ALA A 109 -25.49 -12.31 -0.73
N GLY A 110 -25.98 -12.45 0.51
CA GLY A 110 -26.85 -13.58 0.87
C GLY A 110 -26.75 -14.17 2.27
N THR A 111 -25.92 -13.65 3.18
CA THR A 111 -25.88 -14.13 4.57
C THR A 111 -26.10 -12.99 5.55
N ASP A 112 -27.35 -12.84 6.01
CA ASP A 112 -27.71 -11.98 7.15
C ASP A 112 -27.14 -12.56 8.47
N GLY A 113 -25.83 -12.47 8.63
CA GLY A 113 -25.14 -12.82 9.86
C GLY A 113 -25.15 -11.64 10.83
N ARG A 114 -26.11 -11.61 11.77
CA ARG A 114 -26.12 -10.63 12.85
C ARG A 114 -24.95 -10.91 13.81
N ARG A 115 -23.97 -10.00 13.87
CA ARG A 115 -22.82 -10.12 14.78
C ARG A 115 -23.26 -10.01 16.24
N VAL A 116 -22.85 -10.97 17.06
CA VAL A 116 -23.03 -10.97 18.52
C VAL A 116 -21.87 -10.17 19.15
N LEU A 117 -22.21 -9.23 20.04
CA LEU A 117 -21.25 -8.40 20.80
C LEU A 117 -20.30 -9.27 21.65
N PRO A 118 -19.00 -8.94 21.75
CA PRO A 118 -18.05 -9.67 22.58
C PRO A 118 -18.31 -9.32 24.05
N GLY A 119 -18.96 -10.23 24.76
CA GLY A 119 -19.33 -10.06 26.18
C GLY A 119 -20.31 -11.10 26.69
N ALA A 120 -21.05 -11.76 25.80
CA ALA A 120 -21.76 -12.99 26.08
C ALA A 120 -21.10 -14.13 25.28
N GLY A 121 -20.45 -15.06 25.97
CA GLY A 121 -19.82 -16.22 25.32
C GLY A 121 -20.82 -17.01 24.45
N MET A 122 -20.32 -17.61 23.36
CA MET A 122 -21.07 -18.56 22.54
C MET A 122 -21.66 -19.67 23.42
N ARG A 123 -22.99 -19.74 23.53
CA ARG A 123 -23.64 -20.99 23.92
C ARG A 123 -23.87 -21.82 22.66
N ILE A 124 -23.11 -22.90 22.53
CA ILE A 124 -23.38 -23.95 21.56
C ILE A 124 -24.76 -24.51 21.91
N ALA A 125 -25.69 -24.48 20.96
CA ALA A 125 -27.01 -25.07 21.14
C ALA A 125 -26.85 -26.57 21.43
N THR A 126 -27.30 -27.02 22.60
CA THR A 126 -27.43 -28.45 22.90
C THR A 126 -28.56 -29.04 22.07
N LEU A 127 -28.26 -30.10 21.34
CA LEU A 127 -29.27 -30.91 20.64
C LEU A 127 -30.16 -31.60 21.68
N PRO A 128 -31.48 -31.72 21.43
CA PRO A 128 -32.36 -32.47 22.32
C PRO A 128 -31.99 -33.95 22.28
N GLU A 129 -31.73 -34.52 23.46
CA GLU A 129 -31.56 -35.97 23.63
C GLU A 129 -32.90 -36.65 23.34
N ARG A 130 -32.87 -37.67 22.50
CA ARG A 130 -33.91 -38.70 22.46
C ARG A 130 -33.55 -39.81 23.43
#